data_AF-A0AAN7Q0D0-F1
#
_entry.id   AF-A0AAN7Q0D0-F1
#
_cell.length_a   1.000
_cell.length_b   1.000
_cell.length_c   1.000
_cell.angle_alpha   90.00
_cell.angle_beta   90.00
_cell.angle_gamma   90.00
#
_symmetry.space_group_name_H-M   'P 1'
#
loop_
_entity.id
_entity.type
_entity.pdbx_description
1 polymer ?
#
loop_
_entity_poly.entity_id
_entity_poly.type
_entity_poly.pdbx_seq_one_letter_code
_entity_poly.pdbx_strand_id
1 'polypeptide(L)'
;MSSCPMPPPALKDCPRVAVDLKGELEGFKTSNLKNADTHEKIVLPSAEDVAAEKTEKALIDGIEQFDQTKLKHTETHEKNLLPDNEVVQQEKLHQNLLDRVEHFDKSTMKHAMTTEKNVLPDPEVIQQEKGKQELFSGIENFDTSKLKHAETCEKNPLPTKEVIDQEKSA
;
A
#
# COMPACT_ATOMS: atom_id res chain seq x y z
N MET A 1 12.22 12.24 58.18
CA MET A 1 13.31 13.21 58.41
C MET A 1 13.57 13.89 57.07
N SER A 2 12.76 14.91 56.74
CA SER A 2 13.11 16.32 56.92
C SER A 2 14.46 16.64 56.26
N SER A 3 14.41 16.91 54.95
CA SER A 3 15.54 17.41 54.18
C SER A 3 15.90 18.80 54.70
N CYS A 4 16.91 18.88 55.56
CA CYS A 4 17.45 20.15 56.02
C CYS A 4 17.93 20.95 54.80
N PRO A 5 17.39 22.17 54.56
CA PRO A 5 17.88 23.04 53.51
C PRO A 5 19.33 23.40 53.80
N MET A 6 20.24 23.12 52.87
CA MET A 6 21.59 23.65 52.93
C MET A 6 21.51 25.17 52.99
N PRO A 7 22.15 25.84 53.95
CA PRO A 7 22.14 27.30 54.02
C PRO A 7 22.71 27.89 52.72
N PRO A 8 22.15 29.00 52.20
CA PRO A 8 22.70 29.67 51.04
C PRO A 8 24.20 29.92 51.21
N PRO A 9 25.04 29.72 50.18
CA PRO A 9 26.46 30.01 50.27
C PRO A 9 26.63 31.45 50.76
N ALA A 10 27.44 31.63 51.80
CA ALA A 10 27.65 32.97 52.34
C ALA A 10 28.36 33.81 51.27
N LEU A 11 28.15 35.13 51.26
CA LEU A 11 28.75 36.05 50.27
C LEU A 11 30.28 35.91 50.10
N LYS A 12 30.96 35.36 51.11
CA LYS A 12 32.39 35.07 51.11
C LYS A 12 32.78 33.84 50.27
N ASP A 13 31.81 32.97 49.97
CA ASP A 13 31.99 31.69 49.28
C ASP A 13 31.60 31.77 47.78
N CYS A 14 31.08 32.92 47.31
CA CYS A 14 30.80 33.15 45.89
C CYS A 14 32.08 33.57 45.13
N PRO A 15 32.26 33.15 43.85
CA PRO A 15 33.36 33.63 43.02
C PRO A 15 33.32 35.16 42.96
N ARG A 16 34.30 35.79 43.62
CA ARG A 16 34.37 37.24 43.66
C ARG A 16 34.95 37.70 42.32
N VAL A 17 34.27 38.64 41.67
CA VAL A 17 34.81 39.34 40.50
C VAL A 17 36.22 39.81 40.85
N ALA A 18 37.20 39.48 40.00
CA ALA A 18 38.58 39.88 40.22
C ALA A 18 38.62 41.39 40.52
N VAL A 19 39.34 41.79 41.56
CA VAL A 19 39.34 43.17 42.07
C VAL A 19 39.67 44.16 40.93
N ASP A 20 40.48 43.72 39.98
CA ASP A 20 40.95 44.49 38.84
C ASP A 20 39.93 44.58 37.69
N LEU A 21 38.96 43.66 37.60
CA LEU A 21 37.96 43.63 36.50
C LEU A 21 37.04 44.84 36.55
N LYS A 22 36.70 45.32 37.76
CA LYS A 22 35.89 46.54 37.91
C LYS A 22 36.61 47.75 37.32
N GLY A 23 37.92 47.88 37.58
CA GLY A 23 38.73 48.95 37.01
C GLY A 23 38.91 48.83 35.50
N GLU A 24 39.05 47.60 34.99
CA GLU A 24 39.19 47.33 33.56
C GLU A 24 37.89 47.65 32.79
N LEU A 25 36.72 47.35 33.36
CA LEU A 25 35.41 47.72 32.81
C LEU A 25 35.14 49.23 32.91
N GLU A 26 35.52 49.87 34.02
CA GLU A 26 35.39 51.33 34.19
C GLU A 26 36.34 52.11 33.28
N GLY A 27 37.52 51.55 33.00
CA GLY A 27 38.50 52.09 32.05
C GLY A 27 38.30 51.62 30.61
N PHE A 28 37.33 50.73 30.36
CA PHE A 28 37.10 50.17 29.04
C PHE A 28 36.63 51.28 28.09
N LYS A 29 37.49 51.62 27.14
CA LYS A 29 37.14 52.57 26.09
C LYS A 29 36.34 51.85 25.03
N THR A 30 35.07 52.22 24.89
CA THR A 30 34.19 51.72 23.83
C THR A 30 34.73 51.98 22.43
N SER A 31 35.66 52.94 22.27
CA SER A 31 36.42 53.17 21.03
C SER A 31 37.30 51.99 20.61
N ASN A 32 37.59 51.05 21.51
CA ASN A 32 38.37 49.84 21.20
C ASN A 32 37.50 48.74 20.55
N LEU A 33 36.16 48.90 20.57
CA LEU A 33 35.28 48.02 19.83
C LEU A 33 35.46 48.30 18.34
N LYS A 34 35.67 47.24 17.55
CA LYS A 34 35.69 47.36 16.09
C LYS A 34 34.32 47.82 15.63
N ASN A 35 34.27 48.82 14.77
CA ASN A 35 33.04 49.18 14.08
C ASN A 35 32.55 47.96 13.27
N ALA A 36 31.27 47.63 13.42
CA ALA A 36 30.60 46.64 12.59
C ALA A 36 29.67 47.38 11.64
N ASP A 37 29.97 47.31 10.34
CA ASP A 37 29.08 47.89 9.32
C ASP A 37 27.80 47.06 9.23
N THR A 38 26.68 47.68 9.60
CA THR A 38 25.35 47.12 9.40
C THR A 38 24.80 47.64 8.08
N HIS A 39 24.64 46.77 7.08
CA HIS A 39 23.98 47.12 5.83
C HIS A 39 22.46 46.87 5.94
N GLU A 40 21.67 47.94 5.92
CA GLU A 40 20.23 47.84 5.73
C GLU A 40 19.93 47.52 4.26
N LYS A 41 19.38 46.33 4.00
CA LYS A 41 19.05 45.89 2.64
C LYS A 41 17.68 46.44 2.23
N ILE A 42 17.59 47.76 2.02
CA ILE A 42 16.40 48.39 1.41
C ILE A 42 16.49 48.14 -0.09
N VAL A 43 15.86 47.07 -0.57
CA VAL A 43 15.73 46.82 -2.02
C VAL A 43 14.55 47.64 -2.52
N LEU A 44 14.82 48.57 -3.44
CA LEU A 44 13.76 49.30 -4.14
C LEU A 44 13.02 48.35 -5.09
N PRO A 45 11.70 48.55 -5.31
CA PRO A 45 10.96 47.81 -6.32
C PRO A 45 11.69 47.87 -7.67
N SER A 46 11.78 46.73 -8.34
CA SER A 46 12.37 46.67 -9.67
C SER A 46 11.45 47.34 -10.69
N ALA A 47 11.99 47.65 -11.87
CA ALA A 47 11.18 48.15 -12.98
C ALA A 47 10.10 47.14 -13.41
N GLU A 48 10.36 45.84 -13.22
CA GLU A 48 9.42 44.76 -13.50
C GLU A 48 8.26 44.76 -12.49
N ASP A 49 8.56 44.92 -11.19
CA ASP A 49 7.54 44.99 -10.13
C ASP A 49 6.55 46.15 -10.37
N VAL A 50 7.07 47.34 -10.72
CA VAL A 50 6.24 48.52 -10.99
C VAL A 50 5.45 48.36 -12.29
N ALA A 51 6.01 47.69 -13.30
CA ALA A 51 5.30 47.41 -14.54
C ALA A 51 4.14 46.43 -14.30
N ALA A 52 4.38 45.36 -13.53
CA ALA A 52 3.35 44.39 -13.15
C ALA A 52 2.22 45.06 -12.37
N GLU A 53 2.55 45.87 -11.35
CA GLU A 53 1.55 46.60 -10.56
C GLU A 53 0.70 47.54 -11.43
N LYS A 54 1.30 48.24 -12.40
CA LYS A 54 0.55 49.08 -13.33
C LYS A 54 -0.41 48.28 -14.21
N THR A 55 0.00 47.10 -14.66
CA THR A 55 -0.87 46.24 -15.48
C THR A 55 -2.04 45.68 -14.68
N GLU A 56 -1.80 45.24 -13.45
CA GLU A 56 -2.85 44.76 -12.55
C GLU A 56 -3.85 45.87 -12.22
N LYS A 57 -3.34 47.05 -11.87
CA LYS A 57 -4.19 48.20 -11.57
C LYS A 57 -5.05 48.61 -12.76
N ALA A 58 -4.47 48.66 -13.97
CA ALA A 58 -5.22 48.97 -15.17
C ALA A 58 -6.34 47.95 -15.47
N LEU A 59 -6.10 46.67 -15.16
CA LEU A 59 -7.12 45.62 -15.30
C LEU A 59 -8.26 45.82 -14.30
N ILE A 60 -7.92 46.09 -13.03
CA ILE A 60 -8.90 46.33 -11.96
C ILE A 60 -9.76 47.55 -12.29
N ASP A 61 -9.11 48.68 -12.65
CA ASP A 61 -9.80 49.91 -13.02
C ASP A 61 -10.73 49.69 -14.23
N GLY A 62 -10.30 48.87 -15.20
CA GLY A 62 -11.10 48.50 -16.36
C GLY A 62 -12.34 47.66 -16.02
N ILE A 63 -12.24 46.77 -15.03
CA ILE A 63 -13.38 45.98 -14.53
C ILE A 63 -14.33 46.86 -13.71
N GLU A 64 -13.81 47.73 -12.85
CA GLU A 64 -14.61 48.63 -12.02
C GLU A 64 -15.44 49.60 -12.89
N GLN A 65 -14.86 50.08 -13.97
CA GLN A 65 -15.53 50.98 -14.92
C GLN A 65 -16.29 50.24 -16.03
N PHE A 66 -16.37 48.90 -15.98
CA PHE A 66 -17.03 48.12 -17.01
C PHE A 66 -18.54 48.37 -17.01
N ASP A 67 -19.02 48.91 -18.13
CA ASP A 67 -20.44 49.15 -18.36
C ASP A 67 -21.16 47.86 -18.73
N GLN A 68 -21.92 47.32 -17.77
CA GLN A 68 -22.71 46.09 -17.94
C GLN A 68 -23.76 46.20 -19.04
N THR A 69 -24.20 47.41 -19.42
CA THR A 69 -25.19 47.59 -20.50
C THR A 69 -24.63 47.21 -21.88
N LYS A 70 -23.30 47.10 -22.00
CA LYS A 70 -22.62 46.63 -23.21
C LYS A 70 -22.67 45.11 -23.37
N LEU A 71 -23.03 44.36 -22.32
CA LEU A 71 -23.22 42.91 -22.42
C LEU A 71 -24.44 42.61 -23.29
N LYS A 72 -24.28 41.64 -24.19
CA LYS A 72 -25.40 41.16 -24.99
C LYS A 72 -26.33 40.35 -24.10
N HIS A 73 -27.63 40.63 -24.16
CA HIS A 73 -28.62 39.81 -23.49
C HIS A 73 -28.55 38.39 -24.04
N THR A 74 -28.46 37.41 -23.14
CA THR A 74 -28.54 35.99 -23.45
C THR A 74 -29.72 35.43 -22.67
N GLU A 75 -30.71 34.90 -23.38
CA GLU A 75 -31.86 34.23 -22.77
C GLU A 75 -31.46 32.82 -22.33
N THR A 76 -31.50 32.55 -21.04
CA THR A 76 -31.23 31.23 -20.47
C THR A 76 -32.53 30.45 -20.31
N HIS A 77 -32.74 29.39 -21.10
CA HIS A 77 -33.88 28.48 -20.93
C HIS A 77 -33.55 27.36 -19.94
N GLU A 78 -34.05 27.46 -18.72
CA GLU A 78 -34.06 26.35 -17.75
C GLU A 78 -35.14 25.34 -18.16
N LYS A 79 -34.72 24.16 -18.61
CA LYS A 79 -35.65 23.09 -19.01
C LYS A 79 -36.15 22.31 -17.79
N ASN A 80 -37.08 22.90 -17.05
CA ASN A 80 -37.91 22.18 -16.08
C ASN A 80 -39.05 21.46 -16.79
N LEU A 81 -38.72 20.52 -17.67
CA LEU A 81 -39.73 19.72 -18.36
C LEU A 81 -40.34 18.72 -17.37
N LEU A 82 -41.67 18.62 -17.40
CA LEU A 82 -42.37 17.53 -16.72
C LEU A 82 -41.89 16.19 -17.30
N PRO A 83 -41.79 15.14 -16.48
CA PRO A 83 -41.44 13.81 -16.97
C PRO A 83 -42.41 13.38 -18.09
N ASP A 84 -41.85 12.89 -19.19
CA ASP A 84 -42.64 12.37 -20.29
C ASP A 84 -43.39 11.10 -19.87
N ASN A 85 -44.44 10.75 -20.62
CA ASN A 85 -45.28 9.59 -20.32
C ASN A 85 -44.47 8.28 -20.22
N GLU A 86 -43.42 8.12 -21.04
CA GLU A 86 -42.52 6.97 -21.00
C GLU A 86 -41.77 6.85 -19.67
N VAL A 87 -41.28 7.97 -19.13
CA VAL A 87 -40.56 8.02 -17.85
C VAL A 87 -41.46 7.58 -16.71
N VAL A 88 -42.70 8.09 -16.69
CA VAL A 88 -43.71 7.72 -15.69
C VAL A 88 -44.11 6.24 -15.80
N GLN A 89 -44.24 5.71 -17.02
CA GLN A 89 -44.52 4.29 -17.22
C GLN A 89 -43.38 3.40 -16.73
N GLN A 90 -42.13 3.76 -17.06
CA GLN A 90 -40.96 3.02 -16.61
C GLN A 90 -40.83 3.02 -15.08
N GLU A 91 -41.08 4.17 -14.43
CA GLU A 91 -41.10 4.27 -12.97
C GLU A 91 -42.18 3.36 -12.37
N LYS A 92 -43.39 3.35 -12.94
CA LYS A 92 -44.48 2.48 -12.49
C LYS A 92 -44.14 0.99 -12.62
N LEU A 93 -43.48 0.59 -13.71
CA LEU A 93 -43.02 -0.78 -13.90
C LEU A 93 -41.96 -1.17 -12.85
N HIS A 94 -41.01 -0.26 -12.57
CA HIS A 94 -39.99 -0.48 -11.57
C HIS A 94 -40.59 -0.65 -10.17
N GLN A 95 -41.51 0.23 -9.79
CA GLN A 95 -42.19 0.15 -8.49
C GLN A 95 -43.02 -1.12 -8.35
N ASN A 96 -43.71 -1.54 -9.42
CA ASN A 96 -44.45 -2.80 -9.38
C ASN A 96 -43.54 -4.02 -9.23
N LEU A 97 -42.36 -4.01 -9.85
CA LEU A 97 -41.38 -5.08 -9.69
C LEU A 97 -40.89 -5.17 -8.24
N LEU A 98 -40.55 -4.03 -7.64
CA LEU A 98 -40.08 -3.97 -6.24
C LEU A 98 -41.15 -4.49 -5.28
N ASP A 99 -42.39 -3.99 -5.41
CA ASP A 99 -43.53 -4.41 -4.60
C ASP A 99 -43.78 -5.93 -4.70
N ARG A 100 -43.73 -6.47 -5.92
CA ARG A 100 -43.91 -7.90 -6.15
C ARG A 100 -42.82 -8.76 -5.52
N VAL A 101 -41.57 -8.27 -5.50
CA VAL A 101 -40.44 -8.98 -4.89
C VAL A 101 -40.52 -8.87 -3.36
N GLU A 102 -40.85 -7.70 -2.83
CA GLU A 102 -41.00 -7.45 -1.40
C GLU A 102 -42.09 -8.34 -0.78
N HIS A 103 -43.22 -8.46 -1.47
CA HIS A 103 -44.36 -9.27 -1.04
C HIS A 103 -44.41 -10.66 -1.67
N PHE A 104 -43.28 -11.15 -2.21
CA PHE A 104 -43.23 -12.46 -2.84
C PHE A 104 -43.44 -13.58 -1.81
N ASP A 105 -44.51 -14.37 -2.00
CA ASP A 105 -44.83 -15.51 -1.15
C ASP A 105 -43.86 -16.69 -1.40
N LYS A 106 -42.90 -16.83 -0.49
CA LYS A 106 -41.90 -17.91 -0.51
C LYS A 106 -42.50 -19.31 -0.40
N SER A 107 -43.73 -19.46 0.11
CA SER A 107 -44.41 -20.76 0.18
C SER A 107 -44.76 -21.32 -1.20
N THR A 108 -44.83 -20.45 -2.21
CA THR A 108 -45.05 -20.85 -3.62
C THR A 108 -43.79 -21.39 -4.29
N MET A 109 -42.61 -21.25 -3.68
CA MET A 109 -41.37 -21.79 -4.23
C MET A 109 -41.34 -23.32 -4.11
N LYS A 110 -40.88 -23.98 -5.18
CA LYS A 110 -40.64 -25.42 -5.14
C LYS A 110 -39.49 -25.72 -4.17
N HIS A 111 -39.73 -26.60 -3.20
CA HIS A 111 -38.67 -27.10 -2.33
C HIS A 111 -37.69 -27.98 -3.11
N ALA A 112 -36.40 -27.67 -3.01
CA ALA A 112 -35.34 -28.55 -3.47
C ALA A 112 -34.91 -29.47 -2.31
N MET A 113 -35.12 -30.77 -2.47
CA MET A 113 -34.63 -31.77 -1.52
C MET A 113 -33.18 -32.12 -1.90
N THR A 114 -32.22 -31.66 -1.11
CA THR A 114 -30.80 -32.01 -1.29
C THR A 114 -30.49 -33.29 -0.52
N THR A 115 -30.12 -34.35 -1.22
CA THR A 115 -29.63 -35.60 -0.62
C THR A 115 -28.11 -35.59 -0.56
N GLU A 116 -27.54 -35.56 0.64
CA GLU A 116 -26.10 -35.78 0.86
C GLU A 116 -25.78 -37.26 0.64
N LYS A 117 -25.02 -37.58 -0.40
CA LYS A 117 -24.58 -38.95 -0.70
C LYS A 117 -23.35 -39.32 0.12
N ASN A 118 -23.54 -39.57 1.41
CA ASN A 118 -22.59 -40.35 2.21
C ASN A 118 -22.88 -41.84 2.02
N VAL A 119 -22.57 -42.36 0.82
CA VAL A 119 -22.68 -43.80 0.55
C VAL A 119 -21.44 -44.49 1.10
N LEU A 120 -21.63 -45.53 1.91
CA LEU A 120 -20.53 -46.38 2.34
C LEU A 120 -19.91 -47.06 1.11
N PRO A 121 -18.59 -47.29 1.09
CA PRO A 121 -17.95 -48.02 -0.01
C PRO A 121 -18.60 -49.40 -0.18
N ASP A 122 -18.83 -49.81 -1.43
CA ASP A 122 -19.38 -51.12 -1.72
C ASP A 122 -18.46 -52.25 -1.22
N PRO A 123 -18.99 -53.43 -0.86
CA PRO A 123 -18.19 -54.57 -0.40
C PRO A 123 -17.08 -54.98 -1.37
N GLU A 124 -17.27 -54.77 -2.67
CA GLU A 124 -16.26 -55.03 -3.70
C GLU A 124 -15.07 -54.07 -3.60
N VAL A 125 -15.34 -52.77 -3.37
CA VAL A 125 -14.30 -51.75 -3.16
C VAL A 125 -13.49 -52.06 -1.90
N ILE A 126 -14.18 -52.48 -0.83
CA ILE A 126 -13.54 -52.88 0.44
C ILE A 126 -12.65 -54.11 0.24
N GLN A 127 -13.13 -55.12 -0.50
CA GLN A 127 -12.35 -56.33 -0.80
C GLN A 127 -11.13 -56.01 -1.66
N GLN A 128 -11.28 -55.15 -2.67
CA GLN A 128 -10.18 -54.72 -3.51
C GLN A 128 -9.11 -53.96 -2.70
N GLU A 129 -9.53 -53.04 -1.82
CA GLU A 129 -8.62 -52.32 -0.94
C GLU A 129 -7.90 -53.26 0.04
N LYS A 130 -8.62 -54.21 0.62
CA LYS A 130 -8.04 -55.22 1.51
C LYS A 130 -6.99 -56.07 0.80
N GLY A 131 -7.26 -56.53 -0.43
CA GLY A 131 -6.29 -57.30 -1.22
C GLY A 131 -5.04 -56.49 -1.57
N LYS A 132 -5.21 -55.20 -1.88
CA LYS A 132 -4.08 -54.27 -2.11
C LYS A 132 -3.26 -54.06 -0.83
N GLN A 133 -3.91 -53.95 0.32
CA GLN A 133 -3.23 -53.81 1.61
C GLN A 133 -2.43 -55.08 1.95
N GLU A 134 -3.01 -56.26 1.75
CA GLU A 134 -2.33 -57.55 1.95
C GLU A 134 -1.11 -57.69 1.04
N LEU A 135 -1.20 -57.27 -0.23
CA LEU A 135 -0.07 -57.23 -1.14
C LEU A 135 1.06 -56.33 -0.63
N PHE A 136 0.73 -55.10 -0.21
CA PHE A 136 1.73 -54.18 0.32
C PHE A 136 2.38 -54.70 1.59
N SER A 137 1.60 -55.23 2.53
CA SER A 137 2.14 -55.85 3.74
C SER A 137 3.03 -57.06 3.42
N GLY A 138 2.68 -57.86 2.41
CA GLY A 138 3.50 -58.98 1.94
C GLY A 138 4.86 -58.54 1.39
N ILE A 139 4.90 -57.42 0.65
CA ILE A 139 6.14 -56.84 0.11
C ILE A 139 6.97 -56.20 1.23
N GLU A 140 6.33 -55.39 2.09
CA GLU A 140 7.01 -54.67 3.18
C GLU A 140 7.65 -55.63 4.18
N ASN A 141 6.99 -56.74 4.48
CA ASN A 141 7.48 -57.75 5.41
C ASN A 141 8.17 -58.93 4.71
N PHE A 142 8.53 -58.78 3.42
CA PHE A 142 9.20 -59.85 2.69
C PHE A 142 10.63 -60.05 3.20
N ASP A 143 10.88 -61.23 3.75
CA ASP A 143 12.20 -61.63 4.23
C ASP A 143 13.10 -62.02 3.05
N THR A 144 14.05 -61.13 2.72
CA THR A 144 15.00 -61.32 1.63
C THR A 144 15.95 -62.50 1.86
N SER A 145 16.10 -62.99 3.09
CA SER A 145 16.89 -64.20 3.38
C SER A 145 16.26 -65.48 2.83
N LYS A 146 14.95 -65.44 2.52
CA LYS A 146 14.23 -66.55 1.87
C LYS A 146 14.48 -66.62 0.36
N LEU A 147 15.14 -65.62 -0.24
CA LEU A 147 15.55 -65.69 -1.63
C LEU A 147 16.65 -66.74 -1.78
N LYS A 148 16.43 -67.69 -2.69
CA LYS A 148 17.45 -68.70 -3.02
C LYS A 148 18.58 -68.01 -3.76
N HIS A 149 19.82 -68.37 -3.42
CA HIS A 149 20.98 -67.94 -4.18
C HIS A 149 20.87 -68.41 -5.63
N ALA A 150 21.02 -67.48 -6.58
CA ALA A 150 21.07 -67.75 -8.00
C ALA A 150 22.38 -67.17 -8.55
N GLU A 151 23.22 -68.03 -9.13
CA GLU A 151 24.46 -67.61 -9.77
C GLU A 151 24.14 -66.99 -11.13
N THR A 152 24.31 -65.68 -11.27
CA THR A 152 24.13 -64.97 -12.53
C THR A 152 25.45 -64.92 -13.29
N CYS A 153 25.50 -65.50 -14.49
CA CYS A 153 26.67 -65.42 -15.36
C CYS A 153 26.56 -64.18 -16.27
N GLU A 154 27.18 -63.07 -15.86
CA GLU A 154 27.29 -61.87 -16.69
C GLU A 154 28.35 -62.11 -17.77
N LYS A 155 27.90 -62.36 -19.01
CA LYS A 155 28.78 -62.46 -20.16
C LYS A 155 29.14 -61.05 -20.62
N ASN A 156 30.21 -60.49 -20.06
CA ASN A 156 30.88 -59.31 -20.59
C ASN A 156 32.22 -59.71 -21.23
N PRO A 157 32.22 -60.43 -22.38
CA PRO A 157 33.46 -60.75 -23.07
C PRO A 157 34.10 -59.46 -23.58
N LEU A 158 35.34 -59.20 -23.18
CA LEU A 158 36.14 -58.15 -23.79
C LEU A 158 36.30 -58.44 -25.30
N PRO A 159 36.17 -57.44 -26.18
CA PRO A 159 36.38 -57.63 -27.61
C PRO A 159 37.74 -58.28 -27.87
N THR A 160 37.79 -59.32 -28.68
CA THR A 160 39.06 -59.95 -29.09
C THR A 160 39.86 -59.00 -29.96
N LYS A 161 41.18 -59.18 -29.99
CA LYS A 161 42.09 -58.35 -30.77
C LYS A 161 41.70 -58.32 -32.26
N GLU A 162 41.21 -59.43 -32.83
CA GLU A 162 40.71 -59.42 -34.21
C GLU A 162 39.54 -58.44 -34.42
N VAL A 163 38.59 -58.38 -33.48
CA VAL A 163 37.43 -57.48 -33.57
C VAL A 163 37.89 -56.03 -33.47
N ILE A 164 38.82 -55.75 -32.55
CA ILE A 164 39.40 -54.41 -32.37
C ILE A 164 40.20 -53.96 -33.61
N ASP A 165 40.94 -54.88 -34.24
CA ASP A 165 41.74 -54.57 -35.42
C ASP A 165 40.88 -54.45 -36.69
N GLN A 166 39.78 -55.21 -36.82
CA GLN A 166 38.77 -54.99 -37.86
C GLN A 166 38.14 -53.60 -37.75
N GLU A 167 37.77 -53.17 -36.54
CA GLU A 167 37.14 -51.86 -36.32
C GLU A 167 38.10 -50.70 -36.58
N LYS A 168 39.39 -50.85 -36.27
CA LYS A 168 40.43 -49.86 -36.63
C LYS A 168 40.77 -49.80 -38.13
N SER A 169 40.34 -50.80 -38.90
CA SER A 169 40.61 -50.89 -40.35
C SER A 169 39.42 -50.44 -41.22
N ALA A 170 38.29 -50.10 -40.60
CA ALA A 170 37.12 -49.47 -41.22
C ALA A 170 37.20 -47.94 -41.11
#